data_AF-A0A434W1P7-F1
#
_entry.id   AF-A0A434W1P7-F1
#
_cell.length_a   1.000
_cell.length_b   1.000
_cell.length_c   1.000
_cell.angle_alpha   90.00
_cell.angle_beta   90.00
_cell.angle_gamma   90.00
#
_symmetry.space_group_name_H-M   'P 1'
#
loop_
_entity.id
_entity.type
_entity.pdbx_description
1 polymer ?
#
loop_
_entity_poly.entity_id
_entity_poly.type
_entity_poly.pdbx_seq_one_letter_code
_entity_poly.pdbx_strand_id
1 'polypeptide(L)'
;MRTLWLSLFLSATLAAVSGQSLAGETRAAQILDRFEHANQWRDHVMIAAHRAGSMQAGKRLYAENSLAAVEGSIAIGAEIVEVDIRRSKDGEFVVMHDSWLDRTTTCRGEVGSFTLAELKKCRLVVEGTGAVTNEPVSTLREMLLTTKDRILINLDNKLEVTDLPGMIAVARDLGMADQVIVKETLWNRQRIDAARAALAQAGSGFQFMPILADDAVHDAAFAEEVARAFPL
;
A
#
# COMPACT_ATOMS: atom_id res chain seq x y z
N MET A 1 28.90 -34.13 -66.49
CA MET A 1 27.63 -33.82 -65.80
C MET A 1 27.97 -32.94 -64.59
N ARG A 2 27.34 -31.77 -64.51
CA ARG A 2 27.65 -30.65 -63.60
C ARG A 2 27.30 -30.97 -62.14
N THR A 3 28.22 -30.74 -61.22
CA THR A 3 27.93 -30.62 -59.79
C THR A 3 27.62 -29.15 -59.47
N LEU A 4 26.35 -28.85 -59.19
CA LEU A 4 25.92 -27.54 -58.68
C LEU A 4 26.22 -27.44 -57.19
N TRP A 5 26.92 -26.37 -56.81
CA TRP A 5 26.99 -25.89 -55.43
C TRP A 5 25.70 -25.13 -55.12
N LEU A 6 24.92 -25.59 -54.14
CA LEU A 6 23.78 -24.84 -53.59
C LEU A 6 24.28 -24.10 -52.34
N SER A 7 24.55 -22.80 -52.49
CA SER A 7 24.80 -21.91 -51.36
C SER A 7 23.47 -21.60 -50.67
N LEU A 8 23.29 -22.11 -49.45
CA LEU A 8 22.14 -21.80 -48.61
C LEU A 8 22.38 -20.41 -47.97
N PHE A 9 21.74 -19.37 -48.52
CA PHE A 9 21.68 -18.06 -47.85
C PHE A 9 20.69 -18.15 -46.69
N LEU A 10 21.18 -18.30 -45.47
CA LEU A 10 20.39 -18.18 -44.26
C LEU A 10 20.20 -16.68 -43.96
N SER A 11 19.09 -16.10 -44.41
CA SER A 11 18.70 -14.74 -44.05
C SER A 11 18.25 -14.73 -42.58
N ALA A 12 19.14 -14.35 -41.67
CA ALA A 12 18.79 -14.06 -40.29
C ALA A 12 18.00 -12.73 -40.25
N THR A 13 16.67 -12.81 -40.23
CA THR A 13 15.84 -11.68 -39.85
C THR A 13 15.96 -11.50 -38.34
N LEU A 14 16.86 -10.60 -37.90
CA LEU A 14 16.77 -10.03 -36.56
C LEU A 14 15.45 -9.26 -36.49
N ALA A 15 14.44 -9.85 -35.88
CA ALA A 15 13.32 -9.09 -35.37
C ALA A 15 13.86 -8.24 -34.21
N ALA A 16 14.15 -6.97 -34.50
CA ALA A 16 14.33 -5.98 -33.46
C ALA A 16 12.99 -5.89 -32.72
N VAL A 17 12.91 -6.49 -31.54
CA VAL A 17 11.86 -6.16 -30.58
C VAL A 17 12.17 -4.73 -30.14
N SER A 18 11.62 -3.77 -30.88
CA SER A 18 11.52 -2.40 -30.43
C SER A 18 10.62 -2.42 -29.20
N GLY A 19 11.23 -2.52 -28.02
CA GLY A 19 10.58 -2.13 -26.78
C GLY A 19 10.19 -0.67 -26.95
N GLN A 20 8.95 -0.43 -27.35
CA GLN A 20 8.36 0.89 -27.25
C GLN A 20 8.33 1.21 -25.77
N SER A 21 9.26 2.02 -25.28
CA SER A 21 9.03 2.73 -24.03
C SER A 21 7.83 3.64 -24.31
N LEU A 22 6.66 3.27 -23.82
CA LEU A 22 5.53 4.18 -23.79
C LEU A 22 5.96 5.37 -22.92
N ALA A 23 6.26 6.49 -23.56
CA ALA A 23 6.32 7.76 -22.87
C ALA A 23 4.93 7.99 -22.25
N GLY A 24 4.81 7.88 -20.92
CA GLY A 24 3.58 8.26 -20.20
C GLY A 24 3.07 7.35 -19.09
N GLU A 25 3.65 6.18 -18.85
CA GLU A 25 3.15 5.28 -17.78
C GLU A 25 3.91 5.48 -16.46
N THR A 26 3.18 5.70 -15.37
CA THR A 26 3.76 5.97 -14.05
C THR A 26 4.33 4.69 -13.43
N ARG A 27 5.25 4.81 -12.48
CA ARG A 27 5.77 3.62 -11.77
C ARG A 27 4.64 2.92 -11.02
N ALA A 28 3.71 3.68 -10.45
CA ALA A 28 2.54 3.12 -9.78
C ALA A 28 1.65 2.32 -10.75
N ALA A 29 1.41 2.80 -11.98
CA ALA A 29 0.64 2.08 -12.99
C ALA A 29 1.30 0.73 -13.37
N GLN A 30 2.63 0.71 -13.53
CA GLN A 30 3.35 -0.54 -13.80
C GLN A 30 3.27 -1.52 -12.62
N ILE A 31 3.29 -1.02 -11.39
CA ILE A 31 3.11 -1.86 -10.19
C ILE A 31 1.68 -2.38 -10.12
N LEU A 32 0.69 -1.54 -10.45
CA LEU A 32 -0.71 -1.91 -10.46
C LEU A 32 -0.97 -3.02 -11.49
N ASP A 33 -0.40 -2.92 -12.69
CA ASP A 33 -0.47 -3.98 -13.70
C ASP A 33 0.04 -5.32 -13.14
N ARG A 34 1.18 -5.31 -12.42
CA ARG A 34 1.70 -6.51 -11.77
C ARG A 34 0.76 -7.05 -10.70
N PHE A 35 0.18 -6.15 -9.91
CA PHE A 35 -0.76 -6.49 -8.85
C PHE A 35 -2.04 -7.13 -9.39
N GLU A 36 -2.65 -6.55 -10.42
CA GLU A 36 -3.91 -7.03 -11.01
C GLU A 36 -3.72 -8.26 -11.91
N HIS A 37 -2.55 -8.39 -12.55
CA HIS A 37 -2.25 -9.48 -13.49
C HIS A 37 -1.25 -10.51 -12.93
N ALA A 38 -1.38 -10.88 -11.66
CA ALA A 38 -0.44 -11.77 -10.96
C ALA A 38 -0.09 -13.08 -11.71
N ASN A 39 -1.04 -13.69 -12.44
CA ASN A 39 -0.78 -14.89 -13.24
C ASN A 39 0.21 -14.67 -14.41
N GLN A 40 0.19 -13.48 -15.00
CA GLN A 40 1.12 -13.07 -16.06
C GLN A 40 2.51 -12.81 -15.46
N TRP A 41 2.54 -12.29 -14.23
CA TRP A 41 3.73 -11.93 -13.48
C TRP A 41 4.14 -12.94 -12.41
N ARG A 42 3.78 -14.22 -12.58
CA ARG A 42 3.93 -15.28 -11.55
C ARG A 42 5.36 -15.52 -11.04
N ASP A 43 6.36 -15.10 -11.80
CA ASP A 43 7.78 -15.23 -11.45
C ASP A 43 8.34 -13.96 -10.77
N HIS A 44 7.50 -12.94 -10.55
CA HIS A 44 7.83 -11.68 -9.87
C HIS A 44 7.23 -11.66 -8.46
N VAL A 45 8.08 -11.48 -7.45
CA VAL A 45 7.65 -11.32 -6.06
C VAL A 45 7.60 -9.85 -5.71
N MET A 46 6.40 -9.35 -5.39
CA MET A 46 6.23 -7.96 -5.00
C MET A 46 6.71 -7.72 -3.56
N ILE A 47 7.32 -6.56 -3.33
CA ILE A 47 7.81 -6.16 -2.00
C ILE A 47 6.89 -5.09 -1.41
N ALA A 48 6.30 -5.42 -0.25
CA ALA A 48 5.54 -4.48 0.58
C ALA A 48 6.37 -4.05 1.82
N ALA A 49 6.66 -2.75 1.91
CA ALA A 49 7.34 -2.16 3.06
C ALA A 49 6.33 -1.86 4.17
N HIS A 50 6.31 -2.72 5.20
CA HIS A 50 5.45 -2.57 6.38
C HIS A 50 5.74 -1.26 7.13
N ARG A 51 4.68 -0.48 7.40
CA ARG A 51 4.74 0.88 7.98
C ARG A 51 5.67 1.84 7.22
N ALA A 52 5.80 1.64 5.91
CA ALA A 52 6.80 2.24 5.03
C ALA A 52 8.27 2.08 5.47
N GLY A 53 8.54 1.21 6.45
CA GLY A 53 9.83 1.13 7.12
C GLY A 53 10.89 0.39 6.29
N SER A 54 12.16 0.75 6.54
CA SER A 54 13.32 0.00 6.04
C SER A 54 14.30 -0.32 7.16
N MET A 55 15.09 -1.37 6.95
CA MET A 55 16.14 -1.79 7.87
C MET A 55 17.51 -1.80 7.20
N GLN A 56 18.53 -1.42 7.96
CA GLN A 56 19.92 -1.55 7.57
C GLN A 56 20.73 -2.09 8.75
N ALA A 57 21.46 -3.18 8.52
CA ALA A 57 22.27 -3.85 9.55
C ALA A 57 21.50 -4.13 10.86
N GLY A 58 20.25 -4.61 10.74
CA GLY A 58 19.39 -4.95 11.88
C GLY A 58 18.78 -3.75 12.61
N LYS A 59 18.96 -2.53 12.11
CA LYS A 59 18.41 -1.30 12.71
C LYS A 59 17.42 -0.63 11.78
N ARG A 60 16.39 -0.01 12.35
CA ARG A 60 15.45 0.84 11.61
C ARG A 60 16.17 2.12 11.18
N LEU A 61 16.00 2.48 9.90
CA LEU A 61 16.64 3.65 9.33
C LEU A 61 15.79 4.92 9.50
N TYR A 62 14.47 4.76 9.43
CA TYR A 62 13.50 5.84 9.51
C TYR A 62 12.50 5.59 10.64
N ALA A 63 11.79 6.63 11.06
CA ALA A 63 10.62 6.46 11.90
C ALA A 63 9.54 5.75 11.08
N GLU A 64 8.82 4.79 11.68
CA GLU A 64 7.70 4.14 10.99
C GLU A 64 6.62 5.17 10.63
N ASN A 65 5.86 4.92 9.56
CA ASN A 65 4.77 5.80 9.12
C ASN A 65 5.22 7.26 8.90
N SER A 66 6.45 7.48 8.44
CA SER A 66 6.99 8.80 8.09
C SER A 66 7.15 8.98 6.58
N LEU A 67 7.21 10.23 6.12
CA LEU A 67 7.42 10.52 4.70
C LEU A 67 8.83 10.10 4.28
N ALA A 68 9.84 10.29 5.15
CA ALA A 68 11.19 9.81 4.89
C ALA A 68 11.25 8.28 4.76
N ALA A 69 10.43 7.54 5.52
CA ALA A 69 10.33 6.09 5.39
C ALA A 69 9.75 5.69 4.02
N VAL A 70 8.70 6.37 3.56
CA VAL A 70 8.14 6.20 2.21
C VAL A 70 9.20 6.46 1.14
N GLU A 71 9.92 7.58 1.24
CA GLU A 71 10.99 7.91 0.30
C GLU A 71 12.11 6.86 0.29
N GLY A 72 12.51 6.38 1.47
CA GLY A 72 13.48 5.30 1.61
C GLY A 72 13.00 4.00 0.95
N SER A 73 11.73 3.64 1.16
CA SER A 73 11.10 2.46 0.56
C SER A 73 11.06 2.54 -0.97
N ILE A 74 10.71 3.71 -1.52
CA ILE A 74 10.75 3.95 -2.96
C ILE A 74 12.18 3.82 -3.49
N ALA A 75 13.17 4.40 -2.79
CA ALA A 75 14.57 4.38 -3.21
C ALA A 75 15.17 2.97 -3.27
N ILE A 76 14.75 2.05 -2.39
CA ILE A 76 15.20 0.65 -2.41
C ILE A 76 14.37 -0.24 -3.36
N GLY A 77 13.39 0.34 -4.07
CA GLY A 77 12.60 -0.37 -5.08
C GLY A 77 11.37 -1.09 -4.55
N ALA A 78 10.92 -0.83 -3.31
CA ALA A 78 9.65 -1.40 -2.83
C ALA A 78 8.47 -0.98 -3.72
N GLU A 79 7.50 -1.87 -3.87
CA GLU A 79 6.38 -1.70 -4.79
C GLU A 79 5.09 -1.30 -4.07
N ILE A 80 5.00 -1.65 -2.81
CA ILE A 80 3.90 -1.26 -1.94
C ILE A 80 4.53 -0.69 -0.67
N VAL A 81 4.03 0.45 -0.19
CA VAL A 81 4.21 0.84 1.21
C VAL A 81 2.90 0.57 1.93
N GLU A 82 2.99 -0.06 3.08
CA GLU A 82 1.84 -0.21 3.96
C GLU A 82 1.92 0.86 5.06
N VAL A 83 0.78 1.46 5.39
CA VAL A 83 0.69 2.51 6.42
C VAL A 83 -0.55 2.32 7.28
N ASP A 84 -0.47 2.75 8.53
CA ASP A 84 -1.53 2.55 9.52
C ASP A 84 -2.37 3.80 9.71
N ILE A 85 -3.69 3.71 9.56
CA ILE A 85 -4.58 4.87 9.62
C ILE A 85 -5.35 4.94 10.93
N ARG A 86 -5.31 6.11 11.57
CA ARG A 86 -6.14 6.51 12.71
C ARG A 86 -6.80 7.86 12.47
N ARG A 87 -7.58 8.32 13.45
CA ARG A 87 -8.32 9.58 13.39
C ARG A 87 -7.92 10.50 14.55
N SER A 88 -7.70 11.78 14.24
CA SER A 88 -7.50 12.83 15.24
C SER A 88 -8.82 13.23 15.90
N LYS A 89 -8.76 14.01 16.98
CA LYS A 89 -9.92 14.53 17.70
C LYS A 89 -10.88 15.32 16.81
N ASP A 90 -10.35 16.06 15.85
CA ASP A 90 -11.08 16.90 14.88
C ASP A 90 -11.47 16.15 13.60
N GLY A 91 -11.26 14.82 13.55
CA GLY A 91 -11.80 13.96 12.50
C GLY A 91 -10.86 13.67 11.32
N GLU A 92 -9.66 14.25 11.31
CA GLU A 92 -8.67 14.08 10.24
C GLU A 92 -8.04 12.69 10.27
N PHE A 93 -7.82 12.10 9.09
CA PHE A 93 -7.09 10.84 8.97
C PHE A 93 -5.59 11.08 9.12
N VAL A 94 -5.00 10.47 10.14
CA VAL A 94 -3.59 10.56 10.49
C VAL A 94 -2.94 9.19 10.42
N VAL A 95 -1.64 9.16 10.20
CA VAL A 95 -0.89 7.92 10.02
C VAL A 95 -0.16 7.56 11.31
N MET A 96 -0.66 6.52 11.98
CA MET A 96 -0.17 6.05 13.26
C MET A 96 -0.67 4.62 13.54
N HIS A 97 0.25 3.72 13.90
CA HIS A 97 -0.10 2.34 14.25
C HIS A 97 -0.84 2.26 15.60
N ASP A 98 -0.20 2.76 16.65
CA ASP A 98 -0.69 2.62 18.02
C ASP A 98 -1.82 3.61 18.29
N SER A 99 -2.75 3.25 19.19
CA SER A 99 -3.75 4.21 19.67
C SER A 99 -3.13 5.31 20.54
N TRP A 100 -1.91 5.10 21.04
CA TRP A 100 -1.17 6.03 21.88
C TRP A 100 0.09 6.54 21.18
N LEU A 101 0.42 7.82 21.43
CA LEU A 101 1.56 8.52 20.82
C LEU A 101 2.93 8.13 21.41
N ASP A 102 2.92 7.37 22.50
CA ASP A 102 4.04 7.24 23.43
C ASP A 102 5.28 6.54 22.83
N ARG A 103 5.06 5.50 22.02
CA ARG A 103 6.16 4.66 21.50
C ARG A 103 6.94 5.34 20.39
N THR A 104 6.24 6.00 19.48
CA THR A 104 6.79 6.46 18.19
C THR A 104 6.85 7.99 18.07
N THR A 105 6.49 8.72 19.12
CA THR A 105 6.54 10.19 19.11
C THR A 105 7.08 10.78 20.41
N THR A 106 7.38 12.07 20.38
CA THR A 106 7.72 12.88 21.57
C THR A 106 6.51 13.25 22.43
N CYS A 107 5.29 12.99 21.97
CA CYS A 107 4.06 13.23 22.72
C CYS A 107 3.64 12.01 23.54
N ARG A 108 2.64 12.19 24.40
CA ARG A 108 2.07 11.16 25.27
C ARG A 108 0.56 11.28 25.27
N GLY A 109 -0.14 10.15 25.27
CA GLY A 109 -1.61 10.09 25.28
C GLY A 109 -2.21 9.52 23.99
N GLU A 110 -3.52 9.34 24.01
CA GLU A 110 -4.27 8.73 22.92
C GLU A 110 -4.38 9.67 21.70
N VAL A 111 -4.14 9.14 20.50
CA VAL A 111 -4.19 9.89 19.23
C VAL A 111 -5.51 10.65 19.07
N GLY A 112 -6.64 9.99 19.38
CA GLY A 112 -7.98 10.57 19.28
C GLY A 112 -8.27 11.71 20.26
N SER A 113 -7.37 11.99 21.22
CA SER A 113 -7.49 13.13 22.14
C SER A 113 -6.84 14.41 21.62
N PHE A 114 -6.09 14.35 20.50
CA PHE A 114 -5.36 15.48 19.93
C PHE A 114 -5.97 15.91 18.60
N THR A 115 -6.11 17.22 18.39
CA THR A 115 -6.42 17.79 17.06
C THR A 115 -5.24 17.60 16.10
N LEU A 116 -5.47 17.69 14.80
CA LEU A 116 -4.39 17.62 13.82
C LEU A 116 -3.31 18.68 14.10
N ALA A 117 -3.71 19.90 14.45
CA ALA A 117 -2.79 20.98 14.77
C ALA A 117 -1.89 20.67 15.99
N GLU A 118 -2.39 19.91 16.96
CA GLU A 118 -1.60 19.46 18.11
C GLU A 118 -0.70 18.28 17.73
N LEU A 119 -1.21 17.30 16.96
CA LEU A 119 -0.42 16.18 16.43
C LEU A 119 0.75 16.66 15.58
N LYS A 120 0.59 17.76 14.83
CA LYS A 120 1.67 18.38 14.05
C LYS A 120 2.81 18.97 14.89
N LYS A 121 2.63 19.09 16.22
CA LYS A 121 3.70 19.49 17.16
C LYS A 121 4.49 18.29 17.69
N CYS A 122 3.93 17.08 17.61
CA CYS A 122 4.61 15.84 18.01
C CYS A 122 5.67 15.47 16.97
N ARG A 123 6.86 15.05 17.42
CA ARG A 123 7.94 14.61 16.52
C ARG A 123 8.07 13.10 16.54
N LEU A 124 8.20 12.50 15.36
CA LEU A 124 8.36 11.06 15.23
C LEU A 124 9.73 10.61 15.75
N VAL A 125 9.77 9.40 16.31
CA VAL A 125 10.95 8.78 16.91
C VAL A 125 11.29 7.51 16.13
N VAL A 126 12.56 7.33 15.81
CA VAL A 126 13.06 6.11 15.19
C VAL A 126 13.10 5.00 16.25
N GLU A 127 12.24 4.00 16.10
CA GLU A 127 12.12 2.90 17.07
C GLU A 127 13.42 2.10 17.19
N GLY A 128 13.77 1.72 18.42
CA GLY A 128 14.98 0.96 18.74
C GLY A 128 16.26 1.81 18.84
N THR A 129 16.24 3.05 18.33
CA THR A 129 17.35 4.01 18.52
C THR A 129 16.97 5.15 19.45
N GLY A 130 15.68 5.48 19.54
CA GLY A 130 15.20 6.62 20.32
C GLY A 130 15.51 7.98 19.69
N ALA A 131 16.04 8.00 18.46
CA ALA A 131 16.39 9.23 17.77
C ALA A 131 15.11 9.99 17.39
N VAL A 132 14.99 11.22 17.89
CA VAL A 132 13.90 12.14 17.54
C VAL A 132 14.18 12.73 16.16
N THR A 133 13.19 12.68 15.27
CA THR A 133 13.26 13.26 13.93
C THR A 133 12.64 14.66 13.90
N ASN A 134 12.77 15.36 12.77
CA ASN A 134 12.04 16.60 12.54
C ASN A 134 10.64 16.36 11.92
N GLU A 135 10.29 15.12 11.57
CA GLU A 135 9.00 14.81 10.95
C GLU A 135 7.88 14.82 11.98
N PRO A 136 6.77 15.52 11.71
CA PRO A 136 5.57 15.43 12.53
C PRO A 136 4.75 14.18 12.20
N VAL A 137 3.67 13.93 12.95
CA VAL A 137 2.65 12.96 12.54
C VAL A 137 2.07 13.38 11.18
N SER A 138 2.01 12.43 10.24
CA SER A 138 1.51 12.66 8.88
C SER A 138 0.01 12.44 8.79
N THR A 139 -0.63 13.12 7.84
CA THR A 139 -2.00 12.85 7.40
C THR A 139 -2.00 11.81 6.30
N LEU A 140 -3.14 11.15 6.08
CA LEU A 140 -3.34 10.29 4.90
C LEU A 140 -3.10 11.06 3.59
N ARG A 141 -3.54 12.33 3.51
CA ARG A 141 -3.34 13.18 2.34
C ARG A 141 -1.86 13.41 2.01
N GLU A 142 -1.02 13.68 3.02
CA GLU A 142 0.42 13.84 2.83
C GLU A 142 1.10 12.54 2.37
N MET A 143 0.69 11.39 2.92
CA MET A 143 1.19 10.08 2.48
C MET A 143 0.83 9.80 1.02
N LEU A 144 -0.43 10.01 0.64
CA LEU A 144 -0.89 9.85 -0.73
C LEU A 144 -0.10 10.76 -1.69
N LEU A 145 0.07 12.05 -1.37
CA LEU A 145 0.86 12.95 -2.21
C LEU A 145 2.32 12.49 -2.37
N THR A 146 2.90 11.87 -1.34
CA THR A 146 4.28 11.37 -1.38
C THR A 146 4.41 10.11 -2.24
N THR A 147 3.37 9.27 -2.28
CA THR A 147 3.35 8.02 -3.07
C THR A 147 2.81 8.18 -4.50
N LYS A 148 2.17 9.32 -4.81
CA LYS A 148 1.51 9.59 -6.10
C LYS A 148 2.41 9.26 -7.28
N ASP A 149 1.88 8.48 -8.22
CA ASP A 149 2.56 8.04 -9.46
C ASP A 149 3.83 7.18 -9.25
N ARG A 150 4.21 6.88 -8.00
CA ARG A 150 5.51 6.28 -7.68
C ARG A 150 5.42 4.87 -7.09
N ILE A 151 4.42 4.59 -6.27
CA ILE A 151 4.29 3.33 -5.52
C ILE A 151 2.81 3.10 -5.16
N LEU A 152 2.39 1.85 -4.97
CA LEU A 152 1.08 1.56 -4.38
C LEU A 152 1.12 1.80 -2.86
N ILE A 153 -0.03 2.16 -2.29
CA ILE A 153 -0.16 2.37 -0.85
C ILE A 153 -1.24 1.47 -0.28
N ASN A 154 -0.85 0.60 0.64
CA ASN A 154 -1.77 -0.25 1.38
C ASN A 154 -2.16 0.42 2.70
N LEU A 155 -3.46 0.67 2.88
CA LEU A 155 -4.01 1.29 4.09
C LEU A 155 -4.44 0.19 5.05
N ASP A 156 -3.77 0.10 6.20
CA ASP A 156 -4.23 -0.68 7.34
C ASP A 156 -5.18 0.14 8.20
N ASN A 157 -6.43 -0.30 8.26
CA ASN A 157 -7.47 0.40 9.00
C ASN A 157 -7.38 0.05 10.49
N LYS A 158 -6.95 1.00 11.33
CA LYS A 158 -6.98 0.85 12.81
C LYS A 158 -8.25 1.43 13.43
N LEU A 159 -9.24 1.76 12.61
CA LEU A 159 -10.55 2.30 12.98
C LEU A 159 -11.63 1.25 12.69
N GLU A 160 -12.88 1.71 12.59
CA GLU A 160 -13.99 0.86 12.17
C GLU A 160 -14.04 0.76 10.65
N VAL A 161 -14.60 -0.33 10.13
CA VAL A 161 -14.74 -0.56 8.69
C VAL A 161 -15.57 0.53 7.99
N THR A 162 -16.43 1.22 8.75
CA THR A 162 -17.22 2.37 8.30
C THR A 162 -16.38 3.60 7.95
N ASP A 163 -15.09 3.63 8.31
CA ASP A 163 -14.18 4.74 7.96
C ASP A 163 -13.53 4.58 6.58
N LEU A 164 -13.54 3.37 6.00
CA LEU A 164 -12.96 3.11 4.68
C LEU A 164 -13.46 4.06 3.57
N PRO A 165 -14.78 4.38 3.46
CA PRO A 165 -15.26 5.31 2.45
C PRO A 165 -14.61 6.68 2.55
N GLY A 166 -14.34 7.16 3.77
CA GLY A 166 -13.66 8.42 4.00
C GLY A 166 -12.20 8.40 3.54
N MET A 167 -11.48 7.31 3.81
CA MET A 167 -10.08 7.15 3.36
C MET A 167 -9.99 7.12 1.83
N ILE A 168 -10.90 6.38 1.19
CA ILE A 168 -10.98 6.26 -0.27
C ILE A 168 -11.40 7.59 -0.90
N ALA A 169 -12.29 8.36 -0.25
CA ALA A 169 -12.64 9.70 -0.70
C ALA A 169 -11.41 10.64 -0.74
N VAL A 170 -10.54 10.62 0.27
CA VAL A 170 -9.30 11.40 0.26
C VAL A 170 -8.41 11.03 -0.92
N ALA A 171 -8.27 9.73 -1.23
CA ALA A 171 -7.51 9.26 -2.38
C ALA A 171 -8.16 9.67 -3.71
N ARG A 172 -9.49 9.61 -3.81
CA ARG A 172 -10.24 10.03 -5.00
C ARG A 172 -10.10 11.53 -5.27
N ASP A 173 -10.14 12.36 -4.24
CA ASP A 173 -9.91 13.81 -4.34
C ASP A 173 -8.52 14.16 -4.92
N LEU A 174 -7.56 13.25 -4.76
CA LEU A 174 -6.20 13.37 -5.30
C LEU A 174 -6.01 12.67 -6.65
N GLY A 175 -7.04 12.01 -7.18
CA GLY A 175 -6.95 11.16 -8.37
C GLY A 175 -5.96 10.01 -8.17
N MET A 176 -6.09 9.30 -7.04
CA MET A 176 -5.17 8.24 -6.61
C MET A 176 -5.89 6.99 -6.10
N ALA A 177 -7.21 6.88 -6.28
CA ALA A 177 -7.97 5.75 -5.73
C ALA A 177 -7.45 4.40 -6.24
N ASP A 178 -7.02 4.33 -7.51
CA ASP A 178 -6.47 3.14 -8.16
C ASP A 178 -5.13 2.69 -7.54
N GLN A 179 -4.35 3.64 -7.01
CA GLN A 179 -3.10 3.36 -6.30
C GLN A 179 -3.28 2.85 -4.86
N VAL A 180 -4.51 2.85 -4.34
CA VAL A 180 -4.81 2.48 -2.96
C VAL A 180 -5.25 1.02 -2.87
N ILE A 181 -4.63 0.29 -1.95
CA ILE A 181 -5.07 -1.03 -1.50
C ILE A 181 -5.64 -0.87 -0.10
N VAL A 182 -6.95 -1.06 0.08
CA VAL A 182 -7.55 -1.18 1.41
C VAL A 182 -7.57 -2.66 1.81
N LYS A 183 -7.14 -2.95 3.04
CA LYS A 183 -7.22 -4.31 3.59
C LYS A 183 -8.14 -4.34 4.81
N GLU A 184 -8.83 -5.45 4.99
CA GLU A 184 -9.69 -5.67 6.16
C GLU A 184 -9.58 -7.12 6.63
N THR A 185 -9.51 -7.27 7.94
CA THR A 185 -9.51 -8.59 8.58
C THR A 185 -10.94 -9.12 8.68
N LEU A 186 -11.12 -10.34 8.17
CA LEU A 186 -12.39 -11.05 8.07
C LEU A 186 -12.28 -12.40 8.78
N TRP A 187 -13.24 -12.68 9.65
CA TRP A 187 -13.30 -13.93 10.42
C TRP A 187 -14.71 -14.48 10.61
N ASN A 188 -15.73 -13.74 10.16
CA ASN A 188 -17.13 -14.18 10.19
C ASN A 188 -17.98 -13.42 9.16
N ARG A 189 -19.24 -13.86 8.98
CA ARG A 189 -20.21 -13.26 8.05
C ARG A 189 -20.53 -11.80 8.35
N GLN A 190 -20.67 -11.44 9.62
CA GLN A 190 -20.98 -10.07 10.01
C GLN A 190 -19.89 -9.09 9.55
N ARG A 191 -18.61 -9.49 9.64
CA ARG A 191 -17.47 -8.70 9.15
C ARG A 191 -17.45 -8.64 7.63
N ILE A 192 -17.77 -9.74 6.93
CA ILE A 192 -17.93 -9.74 5.47
C ILE A 192 -19.01 -8.74 5.06
N ASP A 193 -20.20 -8.80 5.67
CA ASP A 193 -21.32 -7.92 5.34
C ASP A 193 -21.01 -6.44 5.63
N ALA A 194 -20.35 -6.16 6.76
CA ALA A 194 -19.95 -4.81 7.12
C ALA A 194 -18.90 -4.25 6.15
N ALA A 195 -17.89 -5.04 5.78
CA ALA A 195 -16.91 -4.67 4.76
C ALA A 195 -17.57 -4.43 3.40
N ARG A 196 -18.46 -5.33 2.94
CA ARG A 196 -19.20 -5.13 1.68
C ARG A 196 -20.01 -3.84 1.68
N ALA A 197 -20.71 -3.53 2.78
CA ALA A 197 -21.48 -2.30 2.90
C ALA A 197 -20.58 -1.05 2.80
N ALA A 198 -19.44 -1.05 3.49
CA ALA A 198 -18.47 0.04 3.43
C ALA A 198 -17.87 0.19 2.02
N LEU A 199 -17.42 -0.89 1.38
CA LEU A 199 -16.87 -0.84 0.03
C LEU A 199 -17.91 -0.36 -0.99
N ALA A 200 -19.17 -0.78 -0.87
CA ALA A 200 -20.26 -0.30 -1.72
C ALA A 200 -20.48 1.22 -1.58
N GLN A 201 -20.35 1.76 -0.37
CA GLN A 201 -20.39 3.21 -0.14
C GLN A 201 -19.17 3.93 -0.71
N ALA A 202 -17.99 3.32 -0.61
CA ALA A 202 -16.76 3.89 -1.15
C ALA A 202 -16.78 3.95 -2.70
N GLY A 203 -17.47 3.03 -3.35
CA GLY A 203 -17.57 2.92 -4.81
C GLY A 203 -16.52 1.99 -5.39
N SER A 204 -16.06 2.26 -6.61
CA SER A 204 -15.05 1.45 -7.31
C SER A 204 -13.76 2.26 -7.59
N GLY A 205 -12.80 1.61 -8.27
CA GLY A 205 -11.56 2.22 -8.72
C GLY A 205 -10.46 2.26 -7.66
N PHE A 206 -10.43 1.27 -6.76
CA PHE A 206 -9.37 1.02 -5.79
C PHE A 206 -9.25 -0.48 -5.57
N GLN A 207 -8.15 -0.93 -4.96
CA GLN A 207 -7.89 -2.35 -4.71
C GLN A 207 -8.39 -2.75 -3.31
N PHE A 208 -9.02 -3.93 -3.20
CA PHE A 208 -9.41 -4.51 -1.91
C PHE A 208 -8.67 -5.82 -1.66
N MET A 209 -8.06 -5.94 -0.48
CA MET A 209 -7.30 -7.12 -0.06
C MET A 209 -7.90 -7.69 1.24
N PRO A 210 -8.76 -8.71 1.17
CA PRO A 210 -9.27 -9.37 2.38
C PRO A 210 -8.15 -10.12 3.10
N ILE A 211 -8.07 -9.97 4.42
CA ILE A 211 -7.19 -10.74 5.28
C ILE A 211 -8.03 -11.77 6.03
N LEU A 212 -7.72 -13.05 5.87
CA LEU A 212 -8.35 -14.11 6.65
C LEU A 212 -7.58 -14.29 7.95
N ALA A 213 -8.26 -14.11 9.09
CA ALA A 213 -7.64 -14.26 10.40
C ALA A 213 -7.37 -15.75 10.68
N ASP A 214 -6.10 -16.16 10.71
CA ASP A 214 -5.68 -17.55 10.86
C ASP A 214 -5.99 -18.15 12.24
N ASP A 215 -6.18 -17.30 13.25
CA ASP A 215 -6.61 -17.65 14.61
C ASP A 215 -8.12 -17.89 14.74
N ALA A 216 -8.92 -17.49 13.74
CA ALA A 216 -10.37 -17.60 13.77
C ALA A 216 -10.96 -18.35 12.56
N VAL A 217 -10.24 -18.40 11.44
CA VAL A 217 -10.63 -19.08 10.21
C VAL A 217 -9.86 -20.39 10.09
N HIS A 218 -10.55 -21.50 10.29
CA HIS A 218 -9.97 -22.84 10.18
C HIS A 218 -10.62 -23.70 9.08
N ASP A 219 -11.56 -23.11 8.34
CA ASP A 219 -12.35 -23.80 7.31
C ASP A 219 -12.09 -23.18 5.94
N ALA A 220 -11.66 -24.02 4.98
CA ALA A 220 -11.46 -23.63 3.59
C ALA A 220 -12.76 -23.09 2.95
N ALA A 221 -13.94 -23.54 3.40
CA ALA A 221 -15.21 -23.04 2.90
C ALA A 221 -15.42 -21.55 3.22
N PHE A 222 -14.82 -21.04 4.30
CA PHE A 222 -14.86 -19.61 4.61
C PHE A 222 -14.02 -18.79 3.61
N ALA A 223 -12.86 -19.29 3.19
CA ALA A 223 -12.06 -18.64 2.15
C ALA A 223 -12.83 -18.56 0.82
N GLU A 224 -13.55 -19.62 0.45
CA GLU A 224 -14.46 -19.59 -0.71
C GLU A 224 -15.62 -18.61 -0.54
N GLU A 225 -16.17 -18.50 0.67
CA GLU A 225 -17.22 -17.53 0.97
C GLU A 225 -16.73 -16.09 0.79
N VAL A 226 -15.52 -15.78 1.28
CA VAL A 226 -14.88 -14.47 1.08
C VAL A 226 -14.60 -14.23 -0.41
N ALA A 227 -14.08 -15.21 -1.14
CA ALA A 227 -13.85 -15.07 -2.58
C ALA A 227 -15.15 -14.80 -3.37
N ARG A 228 -16.27 -15.40 -2.97
CA ARG A 228 -17.60 -15.10 -3.57
C ARG A 228 -18.12 -13.73 -3.17
N ALA A 229 -17.82 -13.27 -1.97
CA ALA A 229 -18.27 -11.98 -1.43
C ALA A 229 -17.56 -10.78 -2.07
N PHE A 230 -16.30 -10.96 -2.47
CA PHE A 230 -15.44 -9.94 -3.08
C PHE A 230 -14.79 -10.50 -4.36
N PRO A 231 -15.56 -10.59 -5.47
CA PRO A 231 -14.99 -11.02 -6.74
C PRO A 231 -13.92 -10.03 -7.20
N LEU A 232 -12.75 -10.56 -7.55
CA LEU A 232 -11.65 -9.85 -8.21
C LEU A 232 -12.06 -9.41 -9.62
#